data_AF-A0A962N392-F1
#
_entry.id   AF-A0A962N392-F1
#
_cell.length_a   1.000
_cell.length_b   1.000
_cell.length_c   1.000
_cell.angle_alpha   90.00
_cell.angle_beta   90.00
_cell.angle_gamma   90.00
#
_symmetry.space_group_name_H-M   'P 1'
#
loop_
_entity.id
_entity.type
_entity.pdbx_description
1 polymer ?
#
loop_
_entity_poly.entity_id
_entity_poly.type
_entity_poly.pdbx_seq_one_letter_code
_entity_poly.pdbx_strand_id
1 'polypeptide(L)'
;MSSPTMGGREGSLEAPTRHPLDWKNPEFYDEAALDKELERVFDICHGCRRCFSLCNSFPTLFDLVDASSTGEVDGVAKSAYWDVVDHCYLCDMCFMTKCPYVPPHPWNVDFPHLMLRAKAVKEKQGGHRFRDKLLSNTRGVGNIAGIPVVAEIVNAVNHSSIGRKLLDVTLGVDVTAPIPNYYSDTGTNRAKRASGRAMAVRPTDETRGKVALFVTCYGHRNEPQLPEDLAVVFEHNGIPVKVVGKEKCCGMPKL
;
A
#
# COMPACT_ATOMS: atom_id res chain seq x y z
N MET A 1 -37.51 -22.35 -14.56
CA MET A 1 -36.52 -22.88 -15.51
C MET A 1 -35.68 -21.70 -15.95
N SER A 2 -34.48 -21.56 -15.39
CA SER A 2 -33.59 -20.45 -15.68
C SER A 2 -32.68 -20.82 -16.84
N SER A 3 -32.51 -19.91 -17.79
CA SER A 3 -31.66 -20.09 -18.97
C SER A 3 -30.24 -20.54 -18.62
N PRO A 4 -29.56 -21.30 -19.49
CA PRO A 4 -28.22 -21.79 -19.22
C PRO A 4 -27.27 -20.61 -19.08
N THR A 5 -26.60 -20.49 -17.94
CA THR A 5 -25.47 -19.59 -17.78
C THR A 5 -24.35 -20.10 -18.68
N MET A 6 -24.07 -19.34 -19.75
CA MET A 6 -22.89 -19.53 -20.59
C MET A 6 -21.67 -19.68 -19.69
N GLY A 7 -20.93 -20.78 -19.88
CA GLY A 7 -19.95 -21.32 -18.94
C GLY A 7 -19.00 -20.28 -18.33
N GLY A 8 -18.73 -20.47 -17.02
CA GLY A 8 -17.78 -19.67 -16.27
C GLY A 8 -16.41 -19.69 -16.94
N ARG A 9 -16.04 -18.57 -17.55
CA ARG A 9 -14.66 -18.31 -17.96
C ARG A 9 -13.80 -18.21 -16.70
N GLU A 10 -12.58 -18.73 -16.76
CA GLU A 10 -11.59 -18.55 -15.71
C GLU A 10 -11.35 -17.05 -15.47
N GLY A 11 -11.47 -16.59 -14.22
CA GLY A 11 -11.08 -15.23 -13.85
C GLY A 11 -9.58 -14.99 -14.12
N SER A 12 -9.16 -13.72 -14.20
CA SER A 12 -7.79 -13.31 -14.55
C SER A 12 -7.39 -13.45 -16.04
N LEU A 13 -8.30 -13.83 -16.94
CA LEU A 13 -8.07 -13.77 -18.40
C LEU A 13 -8.47 -12.41 -19.02
N GLU A 14 -9.35 -11.70 -18.35
CA GLU A 14 -9.80 -10.34 -18.68
C GLU A 14 -9.54 -9.44 -17.46
N ALA A 15 -9.59 -8.12 -17.66
CA ALA A 15 -9.44 -7.19 -16.54
C ALA A 15 -10.56 -7.44 -15.51
N PRO A 16 -10.23 -7.67 -14.23
CA PRO A 16 -11.23 -7.98 -13.22
C PRO A 16 -12.14 -6.78 -12.96
N THR A 17 -13.40 -7.07 -12.65
CA THR A 17 -14.33 -6.03 -12.18
C THR A 17 -14.05 -5.73 -10.71
N ARG A 18 -13.85 -4.46 -10.36
CA ARG A 18 -13.63 -4.04 -8.98
C ARG A 18 -14.79 -3.22 -8.45
N HIS A 19 -15.34 -3.65 -7.31
CA HIS A 19 -16.43 -2.97 -6.63
C HIS A 19 -15.89 -1.95 -5.60
N PRO A 20 -16.50 -0.76 -5.48
CA PRO A 20 -16.14 0.20 -4.43
C PRO A 20 -16.39 -0.38 -3.04
N LEU A 21 -15.49 -0.08 -2.09
CA LEU A 21 -15.68 -0.42 -0.69
C LEU A 21 -16.75 0.48 -0.04
N ASP A 22 -17.72 -0.12 0.65
CA ASP A 22 -18.76 0.60 1.39
C ASP A 22 -18.29 1.02 2.79
N TRP A 23 -17.13 1.71 2.84
CA TRP A 23 -16.46 2.09 4.10
C TRP A 23 -17.23 3.09 4.97
N LYS A 24 -18.34 3.63 4.45
CA LYS A 24 -19.23 4.55 5.18
C LYS A 24 -20.32 3.82 5.95
N ASN A 25 -20.63 2.59 5.56
CA ASN A 25 -21.58 1.76 6.27
C ASN A 25 -20.96 1.28 7.60
N PRO A 26 -21.65 1.44 8.75
CA PRO A 26 -21.16 0.95 10.03
C PRO A 26 -20.81 -0.55 10.03
N GLU A 27 -21.56 -1.38 9.28
CA GLU A 27 -21.33 -2.82 9.15
C GLU A 27 -19.98 -3.15 8.50
N PHE A 28 -19.40 -2.21 7.74
CA PHE A 28 -18.05 -2.36 7.20
C PHE A 28 -17.02 -2.65 8.30
N TYR A 29 -17.25 -2.10 9.50
CA TYR A 29 -16.35 -2.24 10.64
C TYR A 29 -16.78 -3.32 11.64
N ASP A 30 -17.80 -4.11 11.32
CA ASP A 30 -18.22 -5.22 12.17
C ASP A 30 -17.20 -6.38 12.07
N GLU A 31 -16.64 -6.75 13.22
CA GLU A 31 -15.56 -7.75 13.30
C GLU A 31 -16.08 -9.17 13.01
N ALA A 32 -17.28 -9.53 13.47
CA ALA A 32 -17.84 -10.84 13.20
C ALA A 32 -18.14 -11.04 11.70
N ALA A 33 -18.66 -10.01 11.02
CA ALA A 33 -18.86 -10.01 9.59
C ALA A 33 -17.53 -9.98 8.80
N LEU A 34 -16.48 -9.38 9.35
CA LEU A 34 -15.13 -9.44 8.79
C LEU A 34 -14.57 -10.87 8.90
N ASP A 35 -14.61 -11.48 10.08
CA ASP A 35 -14.08 -12.82 10.34
C ASP A 35 -14.74 -13.87 9.46
N LYS A 36 -16.06 -13.77 9.28
CA LYS A 36 -16.82 -14.65 8.39
C LYS A 36 -16.35 -14.53 6.94
N GLU A 37 -16.04 -13.32 6.49
CA GLU A 37 -15.58 -13.08 5.11
C GLU A 37 -14.10 -13.47 4.93
N LEU A 38 -13.26 -13.25 5.95
CA LEU A 38 -11.89 -13.74 6.00
C LEU A 38 -11.86 -15.27 5.88
N GLU A 39 -12.66 -15.97 6.69
CA GLU A 39 -12.77 -17.42 6.63
C GLU A 39 -13.23 -17.91 5.25
N ARG A 40 -14.28 -17.31 4.67
CA ARG A 40 -14.76 -17.68 3.33
C ARG A 40 -13.68 -17.52 2.28
N VAL A 41 -12.97 -16.39 2.27
CA VAL A 41 -11.92 -16.13 1.27
C VAL A 41 -10.68 -16.99 1.51
N PHE A 42 -10.32 -17.23 2.77
CA PHE A 42 -9.20 -18.08 3.13
C PHE A 42 -9.44 -19.54 2.75
N ASP A 43 -10.66 -20.03 2.91
CA ASP A 43 -11.08 -21.37 2.47
C ASP A 43 -10.92 -21.52 0.94
N ILE A 44 -11.43 -20.54 0.17
CA ILE A 44 -11.24 -20.50 -1.29
C ILE A 44 -9.74 -20.43 -1.67
N CYS A 45 -8.95 -19.64 -0.94
CA CYS A 45 -7.50 -19.52 -1.19
C CYS A 45 -6.79 -20.84 -0.90
N HIS A 46 -7.12 -21.50 0.21
CA HIS A 46 -6.58 -22.79 0.61
C HIS A 46 -6.92 -23.88 -0.42
N GLY A 47 -8.14 -23.88 -0.95
CA GLY A 47 -8.55 -24.85 -1.96
C GLY A 47 -7.80 -24.76 -3.30
N CYS A 48 -7.29 -23.57 -3.69
CA CYS A 48 -6.60 -23.40 -4.97
C CYS A 48 -5.08 -23.19 -4.88
N ARG A 49 -4.57 -22.62 -3.78
CA ARG A 49 -3.15 -22.28 -3.49
C ARG A 49 -2.34 -21.59 -4.59
N ARG A 50 -2.97 -21.09 -5.65
CA ARG A 50 -2.30 -20.51 -6.84
C ARG A 50 -1.45 -19.28 -6.55
N CYS A 51 -1.76 -18.54 -5.50
CA CYS A 51 -1.10 -17.27 -5.17
C CYS A 51 0.13 -17.44 -4.26
N PHE A 52 0.53 -18.67 -3.89
CA PHE A 52 1.57 -18.94 -2.90
C PHE A 52 2.91 -18.19 -3.16
N SER A 53 3.24 -17.96 -4.44
CA SER A 53 4.52 -17.35 -4.83
C SER A 53 4.47 -15.82 -4.98
N LEU A 54 3.36 -15.15 -4.64
CA LEU A 54 3.19 -13.71 -4.86
C LEU A 54 3.62 -12.85 -3.67
N CYS A 55 3.29 -13.27 -2.45
CA CYS A 55 3.63 -12.57 -1.20
C CYS A 55 3.48 -13.51 0.00
N ASN A 56 3.93 -13.06 1.17
CA ASN A 56 3.95 -13.88 2.38
C ASN A 56 2.57 -14.19 2.98
N SER A 57 1.50 -13.46 2.61
CA SER A 57 0.15 -13.76 3.10
C SER A 57 -0.27 -15.19 2.80
N PHE A 58 0.02 -15.69 1.58
CA PHE A 58 -0.47 -16.99 1.14
C PHE A 58 0.29 -18.17 1.78
N PRO A 59 1.64 -18.21 1.80
CA PRO A 59 2.37 -19.20 2.57
C PRO A 59 1.97 -19.19 4.05
N THR A 60 1.85 -18.02 4.67
CA THR A 60 1.40 -17.90 6.08
C THR A 60 0.03 -18.55 6.29
N LEU A 61 -0.93 -18.25 5.41
CA LEU A 61 -2.25 -18.85 5.47
C LEU A 61 -2.18 -20.38 5.34
N PHE A 62 -1.42 -20.87 4.36
CA PHE A 62 -1.35 -22.31 4.09
C PHE A 62 -0.64 -23.06 5.20
N ASP A 63 0.44 -22.51 5.76
CA ASP A 63 1.16 -23.07 6.91
C ASP A 63 0.25 -23.13 8.15
N LEU A 64 -0.54 -22.08 8.41
CA LEU A 64 -1.52 -22.06 9.50
C LEU A 64 -2.59 -23.15 9.34
N VAL A 65 -3.09 -23.35 8.13
CA VAL A 65 -4.10 -24.38 7.85
C VAL A 65 -3.50 -25.78 7.93
N ASP A 66 -2.33 -26.00 7.34
CA ASP A 66 -1.65 -27.30 7.33
C ASP A 66 -1.21 -27.74 8.74
N ALA A 67 -0.95 -26.77 9.64
CA ALA A 67 -0.67 -27.03 11.05
C ALA A 67 -1.93 -27.14 11.94
N SER A 68 -3.13 -26.92 11.39
CA SER A 68 -4.38 -26.98 12.15
C SER A 68 -4.80 -28.43 12.45
N SER A 69 -5.66 -28.63 13.45
CA SER A 69 -6.10 -29.99 13.82
C SER A 69 -6.99 -30.66 12.78
N THR A 70 -7.66 -29.88 11.93
CA THR A 70 -8.56 -30.37 10.89
C THR A 70 -7.89 -30.42 9.52
N GLY A 71 -6.77 -29.72 9.34
CA GLY A 71 -6.17 -29.48 8.02
C GLY A 71 -6.98 -28.49 7.17
N GLU A 72 -7.97 -27.83 7.77
CA GLU A 72 -8.91 -26.93 7.12
C GLU A 72 -8.95 -25.58 7.88
N VAL A 73 -9.55 -24.56 7.25
CA VAL A 73 -9.59 -23.19 7.79
C VAL A 73 -10.37 -23.08 9.10
N ASP A 74 -11.34 -23.98 9.33
CA ASP A 74 -12.13 -24.04 10.57
C ASP A 74 -11.28 -24.38 11.82
N GLY A 75 -10.15 -25.07 11.62
CA GLY A 75 -9.18 -25.40 12.66
C GLY A 75 -8.22 -24.24 13.00
N VAL A 76 -8.25 -23.15 12.24
CA VAL A 76 -7.35 -22.00 12.45
C VAL A 76 -8.00 -20.98 13.40
N ALA A 77 -7.27 -20.60 14.44
CA ALA A 77 -7.72 -19.57 15.36
C ALA A 77 -7.92 -18.23 14.63
N LYS A 78 -9.05 -17.55 14.86
CA LYS A 78 -9.34 -16.24 14.23
C LYS A 78 -8.27 -15.20 14.53
N SER A 79 -7.63 -15.26 15.69
CA SER A 79 -6.50 -14.39 16.03
C SER A 79 -5.30 -14.55 15.09
N ALA A 80 -5.07 -15.73 14.52
CA ALA A 80 -3.99 -15.99 13.57
C ALA A 80 -4.28 -15.44 12.17
N TYR A 81 -5.54 -15.09 11.86
CA TYR A 81 -5.88 -14.46 10.57
C TYR A 81 -5.14 -13.12 10.41
N TRP A 82 -4.84 -12.45 11.51
CA TRP A 82 -4.12 -11.18 11.50
C TRP A 82 -2.69 -11.30 10.97
N ASP A 83 -2.04 -12.46 11.10
CA ASP A 83 -0.71 -12.69 10.53
C ASP A 83 -0.78 -12.69 8.99
N VAL A 84 -1.84 -13.27 8.43
CA VAL A 84 -2.13 -13.24 6.98
C VAL A 84 -2.41 -11.81 6.50
N VAL A 85 -3.21 -11.07 7.26
CA VAL A 85 -3.56 -9.66 6.98
C VAL A 85 -2.33 -8.75 7.02
N ASP A 86 -1.47 -8.93 8.01
CA ASP A 86 -0.27 -8.11 8.19
C ASP A 86 0.78 -8.35 7.09
N HIS A 87 0.81 -9.55 6.50
CA HIS A 87 1.66 -9.86 5.35
C HIS A 87 1.10 -9.38 3.99
N CYS A 88 -0.08 -8.76 3.95
CA CYS A 88 -0.63 -8.20 2.70
C CYS A 88 -0.13 -6.77 2.46
N TYR A 89 0.56 -6.58 1.34
CA TYR A 89 1.12 -5.28 0.93
C TYR A 89 0.20 -4.45 0.02
N LEU A 90 -1.04 -4.90 -0.22
CA LEU A 90 -2.03 -4.21 -1.07
C LEU A 90 -1.52 -3.90 -2.50
N CYS A 91 -0.71 -4.79 -3.07
CA CYS A 91 -0.14 -4.61 -4.42
C CYS A 91 -1.07 -5.05 -5.56
N ASP A 92 -2.23 -5.61 -5.24
CA ASP A 92 -3.24 -6.12 -6.17
C ASP A 92 -2.81 -7.25 -7.13
N MET A 93 -1.57 -7.75 -7.05
CA MET A 93 -1.08 -8.77 -7.98
C MET A 93 -1.90 -10.06 -7.97
N CYS A 94 -2.36 -10.52 -6.79
CA CYS A 94 -3.21 -11.71 -6.69
C CYS A 94 -4.57 -11.51 -7.39
N PHE A 95 -5.15 -10.33 -7.26
CA PHE A 95 -6.42 -9.96 -7.86
C PHE A 95 -6.30 -9.75 -9.37
N MET A 96 -5.26 -9.04 -9.82
CA MET A 96 -5.11 -8.65 -11.21
C MET A 96 -4.62 -9.78 -12.13
N THR A 97 -3.85 -10.74 -11.61
CA THR A 97 -3.05 -11.63 -12.48
C THR A 97 -3.08 -13.12 -12.14
N LYS A 98 -3.67 -13.54 -11.02
CA LYS A 98 -3.59 -14.95 -10.57
C LYS A 98 -4.89 -15.58 -10.13
N CYS A 99 -5.76 -14.82 -9.45
CA CYS A 99 -6.97 -15.38 -8.86
C CYS A 99 -8.02 -15.68 -9.95
N PRO A 100 -8.43 -16.94 -10.13
CA PRO A 100 -9.46 -17.30 -11.11
C PRO A 100 -10.88 -16.98 -10.64
N TYR A 101 -11.04 -16.50 -9.40
CA TYR A 101 -12.32 -16.34 -8.73
C TYR A 101 -12.70 -14.88 -8.46
N VAL A 102 -12.01 -13.96 -9.15
CA VAL A 102 -12.29 -12.52 -9.12
C VAL A 102 -13.62 -12.20 -9.80
N PRO A 103 -14.27 -11.06 -9.48
CA PRO A 103 -15.52 -10.67 -10.11
C PRO A 103 -15.35 -10.54 -11.64
N PRO A 104 -16.30 -11.05 -12.44
CA PRO A 104 -17.68 -11.40 -12.09
C PRO A 104 -17.90 -12.87 -11.65
N HIS A 105 -16.85 -13.63 -11.33
CA HIS A 105 -17.01 -15.00 -10.83
C HIS A 105 -17.94 -15.03 -9.60
N PRO A 106 -18.84 -16.03 -9.44
CA PRO A 106 -19.80 -16.08 -8.33
C PRO A 106 -19.20 -16.01 -6.92
N TRP A 107 -17.94 -16.43 -6.77
CA TRP A 107 -17.22 -16.35 -5.48
C TRP A 107 -16.68 -14.96 -5.14
N ASN A 108 -16.65 -14.05 -6.12
CA ASN A 108 -16.42 -12.61 -5.93
C ASN A 108 -15.21 -12.29 -5.03
N VAL A 109 -14.06 -12.94 -5.29
CA VAL A 109 -12.87 -12.82 -4.43
C VAL A 109 -12.10 -11.55 -4.77
N ASP A 110 -12.04 -10.60 -3.85
CA ASP A 110 -11.14 -9.44 -3.89
C ASP A 110 -10.28 -9.44 -2.62
N PHE A 111 -9.25 -10.28 -2.63
CA PHE A 111 -8.36 -10.46 -1.48
C PHE A 111 -7.74 -9.14 -0.99
N PRO A 112 -7.16 -8.27 -1.85
CA PRO A 112 -6.60 -7.00 -1.39
C PRO A 112 -7.64 -6.08 -0.73
N HIS A 113 -8.85 -5.98 -1.27
CA HIS A 113 -9.92 -5.19 -0.65
C HIS A 113 -10.38 -5.74 0.69
N LEU A 114 -10.41 -7.06 0.86
CA LEU A 114 -10.70 -7.70 2.14
C LEU A 114 -9.58 -7.40 3.16
N MET A 115 -8.31 -7.48 2.75
CA MET A 115 -7.18 -7.12 3.62
C MET A 115 -7.23 -5.63 3.99
N LEU A 116 -7.60 -4.76 3.06
CA LEU A 116 -7.80 -3.33 3.33
C LEU A 116 -8.94 -3.09 4.34
N ARG A 117 -10.05 -3.82 4.24
CA ARG A 117 -11.13 -3.78 5.25
C ARG A 117 -10.62 -4.23 6.61
N ALA A 118 -9.90 -5.35 6.68
CA ALA A 118 -9.35 -5.87 7.94
C ALA A 118 -8.42 -4.86 8.62
N LYS A 119 -7.50 -4.26 7.85
CA LYS A 119 -6.61 -3.19 8.28
C LYS A 119 -7.36 -1.96 8.80
N ALA A 120 -8.43 -1.53 8.10
CA ALA A 120 -9.28 -0.43 8.55
C ALA A 120 -10.02 -0.73 9.88
N VAL A 121 -10.45 -1.98 10.10
CA VAL A 121 -11.03 -2.43 11.38
C VAL A 121 -9.99 -2.36 12.49
N LYS A 122 -8.79 -2.90 12.26
CA LYS A 122 -7.67 -2.89 13.23
C LYS A 122 -7.29 -1.48 13.66
N GLU A 123 -7.23 -0.53 12.71
CA GLU A 123 -6.95 0.87 13.01
C GLU A 123 -8.06 1.51 13.86
N LYS A 124 -9.33 1.25 13.54
CA LYS A 124 -10.47 1.79 14.30
C LYS A 124 -10.51 1.27 15.74
N GLN A 125 -10.11 0.02 15.96
CA GLN A 125 -10.01 -0.58 17.30
C GLN A 125 -8.73 -0.16 18.05
N GLY A 126 -7.79 0.50 17.38
CA GLY A 126 -6.53 0.95 17.98
C GLY A 126 -5.51 -0.16 18.17
N GLY A 127 -5.61 -1.28 17.44
CA GLY A 127 -4.79 -2.49 17.59
C GLY A 127 -3.32 -2.35 17.18
N HIS A 128 -2.87 -1.19 16.68
CA HIS A 128 -1.47 -0.98 16.27
C HIS A 128 -0.59 -0.53 17.43
N ARG A 129 0.65 -1.05 17.47
CA ARG A 129 1.66 -0.63 18.45
C ARG A 129 2.07 0.82 18.18
N PHE A 130 2.57 1.51 19.22
CA PHE A 130 3.05 2.89 19.10
C PHE A 130 4.10 3.06 17.98
N ARG A 131 5.05 2.12 17.94
CA ARG A 131 6.08 2.01 16.91
C ARG A 131 5.49 2.00 15.50
N ASP A 132 4.48 1.18 15.26
CA ASP A 132 3.88 1.03 13.93
C ASP A 132 3.16 2.33 13.55
N LYS A 133 2.45 2.97 14.50
CA LYS A 133 1.83 4.30 14.30
C LYS A 133 2.85 5.40 14.00
N LEU A 134 4.02 5.34 14.63
CA LEU A 134 5.11 6.30 14.40
C LEU A 134 5.74 6.10 13.02
N LEU A 135 6.21 4.89 12.72
CA LEU A 135 6.95 4.57 11.49
C LEU A 135 6.06 4.69 10.23
N SER A 136 4.79 4.30 10.32
CA SER A 136 3.83 4.45 9.21
C SER A 136 3.44 5.91 8.95
N ASN A 137 3.64 6.81 9.91
CA ASN A 137 3.33 8.23 9.76
C ASN A 137 4.43 8.99 9.03
N THR A 138 4.73 8.58 7.80
CA THR A 138 5.77 9.14 6.94
C THR A 138 5.71 10.67 6.85
N ARG A 139 4.50 11.24 6.73
CA ARG A 139 4.31 12.70 6.71
C ARG A 139 4.66 13.36 8.05
N GLY A 140 4.20 12.80 9.16
CA GLY A 140 4.48 13.34 10.49
C GLY A 140 5.98 13.28 10.82
N VAL A 141 6.59 12.11 10.60
CA VAL A 141 8.02 11.89 10.79
C VAL A 141 8.82 12.82 9.87
N GLY A 142 8.51 12.86 8.57
CA GLY A 142 9.21 13.70 7.61
C GLY A 142 9.08 15.20 7.87
N ASN A 143 7.97 15.66 8.46
CA ASN A 143 7.82 17.07 8.85
C ASN A 143 8.75 17.47 10.00
N ILE A 144 9.06 16.54 10.91
CA ILE A 144 9.95 16.78 12.06
C ILE A 144 11.41 16.52 11.65
N ALA A 145 11.67 15.33 11.11
CA ALA A 145 12.99 14.91 10.66
C ALA A 145 13.51 15.75 9.47
N GLY A 146 12.64 16.44 8.76
CA GLY A 146 13.01 17.37 7.68
C GLY A 146 13.24 18.82 8.13
N ILE A 147 13.27 19.14 9.42
CA ILE A 147 13.60 20.50 9.88
C ILE A 147 15.11 20.75 9.60
N PRO A 148 15.53 21.95 9.15
CA PRO A 148 16.95 22.30 9.02
C PRO A 148 17.74 21.96 10.30
N VAL A 149 18.97 21.48 10.16
CA VAL A 149 19.81 20.92 11.25
C VAL A 149 19.28 19.59 11.83
N VAL A 150 17.97 19.47 12.10
CA VAL A 150 17.37 18.20 12.57
C VAL A 150 17.59 17.08 11.55
N ALA A 151 17.42 17.37 10.26
CA ALA A 151 17.67 16.40 9.19
C ALA A 151 19.11 15.87 9.19
N GLU A 152 20.09 16.75 9.38
CA GLU A 152 21.51 16.37 9.43
C GLU A 152 21.80 15.47 10.64
N ILE A 153 21.25 15.81 11.81
CA ILE A 153 21.38 15.01 13.03
C ILE A 153 20.72 13.64 12.85
N VAL A 154 19.47 13.60 12.37
CA VAL A 154 18.74 12.34 12.15
C VAL A 154 19.49 11.46 11.16
N ASN A 155 19.97 12.02 10.06
CA ASN A 155 20.76 11.27 9.08
C ASN A 155 22.07 10.76 9.69
N ALA A 156 22.81 11.59 10.44
CA ALA A 156 24.05 11.16 11.09
C ALA A 156 23.82 10.02 12.09
N VAL A 157 22.74 10.10 12.88
CA VAL A 157 22.33 9.01 13.79
C VAL A 157 21.97 7.76 12.99
N ASN A 158 21.18 7.88 11.93
CA ASN A 158 20.79 6.77 11.05
C ASN A 158 21.98 6.16 10.29
N HIS A 159 23.10 6.87 10.10
CA HIS A 159 24.32 6.31 9.50
C HIS A 159 25.31 5.75 10.52
N SER A 160 25.04 5.93 11.82
CA SER A 160 25.90 5.43 12.90
C SER A 160 25.49 4.02 13.36
N SER A 161 26.47 3.17 13.65
CA SER A 161 26.21 1.81 14.17
C SER A 161 25.49 1.82 15.52
N ILE A 162 25.78 2.81 16.38
CA ILE A 162 25.11 2.99 17.67
C ILE A 162 23.65 3.40 17.48
N GLY A 163 23.39 4.37 16.60
CA GLY A 163 22.03 4.79 16.27
C GLY A 163 21.19 3.65 15.67
N ARG A 164 21.78 2.83 14.79
CA ARG A 164 21.12 1.63 14.26
C ARG A 164 20.73 0.63 15.33
N LYS A 165 21.63 0.32 16.26
CA LYS A 165 21.33 -0.56 17.41
C LYS A 165 20.22 0.01 18.29
N LEU A 166 20.22 1.33 18.50
CA LEU A 166 19.17 1.98 19.28
C LEU A 166 17.81 1.86 18.58
N LEU A 167 17.75 2.11 17.26
CA LEU A 167 16.53 1.96 16.47
C LEU A 167 16.01 0.51 16.43
N ASP A 168 16.91 -0.46 16.38
CA ASP A 168 16.56 -1.88 16.45
C ASP A 168 15.91 -2.22 17.81
N VAL A 169 16.57 -1.88 18.92
CA VAL A 169 16.05 -2.19 20.26
C VAL A 169 14.75 -1.44 20.59
N THR A 170 14.60 -0.20 20.11
CA THR A 170 13.45 0.66 20.45
C THR A 170 12.28 0.54 19.48
N LEU A 171 12.57 0.46 18.18
CA LEU A 171 11.60 0.49 17.09
C LEU A 171 11.66 -0.75 16.19
N GLY A 172 12.43 -1.78 16.55
CA GLY A 172 12.52 -3.03 15.79
C GLY A 172 12.90 -2.84 14.32
N VAL A 173 13.63 -1.76 14.01
CA VAL A 173 14.15 -1.51 12.66
C VAL A 173 15.50 -2.20 12.58
N ASP A 174 15.56 -3.26 11.79
CA ASP A 174 16.77 -4.08 11.64
C ASP A 174 18.01 -3.20 11.40
N VAL A 175 19.12 -3.56 12.06
CA VAL A 175 20.37 -2.78 12.05
C VAL A 175 20.95 -2.60 10.65
N THR A 176 20.62 -3.49 9.70
CA THR A 176 21.06 -3.46 8.30
C THR A 176 20.04 -2.87 7.33
N ALA A 177 18.83 -2.55 7.80
CA ALA A 177 17.76 -2.04 6.94
C ALA A 177 18.19 -0.75 6.22
N PRO A 178 17.90 -0.59 4.91
CA PRO A 178 18.12 0.69 4.25
C PRO A 178 17.17 1.75 4.84
N ILE A 179 17.73 2.79 5.48
CA ILE A 179 16.95 3.92 5.99
C ILE A 179 17.22 5.11 5.07
N PRO A 180 16.19 5.71 4.46
CA PRO A 180 16.38 6.86 3.60
C PRO A 180 16.79 8.09 4.41
N ASN A 181 17.55 8.98 3.76
CA ASN A 181 17.86 10.29 4.31
C ASN A 181 16.59 11.14 4.41
N TYR A 182 16.60 12.11 5.32
CA TYR A 182 15.67 13.22 5.35
C TYR A 182 16.32 14.48 4.82
N TYR A 183 15.53 15.30 4.12
CA TYR A 183 15.98 16.55 3.53
C TYR A 183 15.14 17.73 3.99
N SER A 184 15.83 18.84 4.28
CA SER A 184 15.21 20.09 4.68
C SER A 184 14.61 20.86 3.50
N ASP A 185 15.33 20.88 2.37
CA ASP A 185 14.82 21.41 1.11
C ASP A 185 13.90 20.38 0.43
N THR A 186 12.60 20.65 0.53
CA THR A 186 11.55 19.71 0.15
C THR A 186 11.47 19.47 -1.35
N GLY A 187 11.03 18.28 -1.74
CA GLY A 187 10.78 17.96 -3.16
C GLY A 187 9.77 18.90 -3.81
N THR A 188 8.79 19.41 -3.07
CA THR A 188 7.84 20.42 -3.58
C THR A 188 8.53 21.75 -3.88
N ASN A 189 9.45 22.21 -3.03
CA ASN A 189 10.20 23.45 -3.27
C ASN A 189 11.18 23.27 -4.43
N ARG A 190 11.93 22.17 -4.45
CA ARG A 190 12.85 21.82 -5.55
C ARG A 190 12.14 21.73 -6.89
N ALA A 191 11.08 20.94 -6.98
CA ALA A 191 10.29 20.79 -8.21
C ALA A 191 9.67 22.12 -8.67
N LYS A 192 9.22 22.99 -7.76
CA LYS A 192 8.71 24.33 -8.12
C LYS A 192 9.80 25.26 -8.65
N ARG A 193 11.04 25.17 -8.15
CA ARG A 193 12.16 25.96 -8.68
C ARG A 193 12.64 25.42 -10.02
N ALA A 194 12.57 24.11 -10.22
CA ALA A 194 12.92 23.42 -11.46
C ALA A 194 11.82 23.48 -12.53
N SER A 195 10.62 23.97 -12.21
CA SER A 195 9.52 24.18 -13.15
C SER A 195 8.99 25.61 -13.13
N GLY A 196 8.00 25.88 -13.97
CA GLY A 196 7.35 27.19 -14.09
C GLY A 196 7.86 28.01 -15.26
N ARG A 197 8.59 27.40 -16.20
CA ARG A 197 8.95 28.08 -17.45
C ARG A 197 7.68 28.36 -18.25
N ALA A 198 7.56 29.59 -18.74
CA ALA A 198 6.47 29.96 -19.65
C ALA A 198 6.68 29.22 -20.98
N MET A 199 5.78 28.30 -21.28
CA MET A 199 5.89 27.38 -22.42
C MET A 199 4.53 27.25 -23.10
N ALA A 200 4.53 27.20 -24.44
CA ALA A 200 3.31 26.96 -25.20
C ALA A 200 2.85 25.50 -25.00
N VAL A 201 1.60 25.32 -24.57
CA VAL A 201 1.00 23.99 -24.42
C VAL A 201 0.71 23.41 -25.82
N ARG A 202 1.20 22.20 -26.09
CA ARG A 202 0.94 21.48 -27.35
C ARG A 202 0.13 20.22 -27.06
N PRO A 203 -1.20 20.23 -27.29
CA PRO A 203 -2.03 19.03 -27.11
C PRO A 203 -1.73 17.98 -28.19
N THR A 204 -2.08 16.73 -27.87
CA THR A 204 -2.12 15.60 -28.82
C THR A 204 -3.54 15.04 -28.85
N ASP A 205 -3.79 14.04 -29.70
CA ASP A 205 -5.11 13.37 -29.74
C ASP A 205 -5.47 12.69 -28.41
N GLU A 206 -4.47 12.29 -27.62
CA GLU A 206 -4.66 11.57 -26.35
C GLU A 206 -4.54 12.45 -25.10
N THR A 207 -3.85 13.60 -25.19
CA THR A 207 -3.49 14.39 -24.01
C THR A 207 -3.65 15.89 -24.22
N ARG A 208 -3.80 16.63 -23.11
CA ARG A 208 -3.87 18.09 -23.12
C ARG A 208 -2.50 18.78 -23.15
N GLY A 209 -1.40 18.03 -23.32
CA GLY A 209 -0.04 18.59 -23.45
C GLY A 209 0.51 19.27 -22.20
N LYS A 210 -0.01 18.96 -21.00
CA LYS A 210 0.43 19.53 -19.72
C LYS A 210 0.29 18.50 -18.60
N VAL A 211 1.14 18.60 -17.57
CA VAL A 211 1.22 17.61 -16.48
C VAL A 211 0.99 18.28 -15.12
N ALA A 212 0.20 17.61 -14.27
CA ALA A 212 0.14 17.92 -12.85
C ALA A 212 1.06 16.97 -12.08
N LEU A 213 2.05 17.51 -11.38
CA LEU A 213 3.02 16.72 -10.63
C LEU A 213 2.64 16.66 -9.14
N PHE A 214 2.35 15.47 -8.65
CA PHE A 214 2.13 15.17 -7.24
C PHE A 214 3.43 14.61 -6.65
N VAL A 215 4.05 15.35 -5.74
CA VAL A 215 5.38 15.01 -5.19
C VAL A 215 5.37 13.75 -4.31
N THR A 216 4.18 13.37 -3.82
CA THR A 216 3.96 12.30 -2.84
C THR A 216 4.58 12.60 -1.46
N CYS A 217 4.26 11.81 -0.44
CA CYS A 217 4.84 12.00 0.89
C CYS A 217 6.33 11.62 0.95
N TYR A 218 6.74 10.61 0.19
CA TYR A 218 8.12 10.10 0.18
C TYR A 218 9.04 11.01 -0.65
N GLY A 219 8.61 11.37 -1.86
CA GLY A 219 9.31 12.35 -2.70
C GLY A 219 9.37 13.76 -2.09
N HIS A 220 8.61 14.05 -1.03
CA HIS A 220 8.67 15.36 -0.37
C HIS A 220 9.87 15.52 0.55
N ARG A 221 10.26 14.47 1.29
CA ARG A 221 11.27 14.53 2.36
C ARG A 221 12.39 13.51 2.26
N ASN A 222 12.17 12.38 1.58
CA ASN A 222 13.13 11.29 1.49
C ASN A 222 13.81 11.22 0.12
N GLU A 223 13.03 11.38 -0.94
CA GLU A 223 13.53 11.42 -2.33
C GLU A 223 13.17 12.73 -3.04
N PRO A 224 13.63 13.88 -2.53
CA PRO A 224 13.28 15.19 -3.08
C PRO A 224 13.88 15.49 -4.46
N GLN A 225 14.85 14.70 -4.90
CA GLN A 225 15.41 14.79 -6.25
C GLN A 225 14.48 14.18 -7.31
N LEU A 226 13.79 13.08 -7.00
CA LEU A 226 12.88 12.42 -7.93
C LEU A 226 11.83 13.37 -8.57
N PRO A 227 11.05 14.17 -7.80
CA PRO A 227 10.10 15.11 -8.40
C PRO A 227 10.78 16.30 -9.09
N GLU A 228 11.99 16.67 -8.68
CA GLU A 228 12.77 17.73 -9.34
C GLU A 228 13.19 17.28 -10.74
N ASP A 229 13.85 16.13 -10.83
CA ASP A 229 14.34 15.57 -12.09
C ASP A 229 13.17 15.31 -13.05
N LEU A 230 12.04 14.80 -12.54
CA LEU A 230 10.83 14.63 -13.35
C LEU A 230 10.31 15.96 -13.91
N ALA A 231 10.33 17.03 -13.11
CA ALA A 231 9.95 18.36 -13.57
C ALA A 231 10.89 18.89 -14.66
N VAL A 232 12.22 18.72 -14.47
CA VAL A 232 13.24 19.10 -15.45
C VAL A 232 13.05 18.35 -16.77
N VAL A 233 12.82 17.04 -16.72
CA VAL A 233 12.63 16.20 -17.92
C VAL A 233 11.40 16.64 -18.70
N PHE A 234 10.26 16.89 -18.05
CA PHE A 234 9.06 17.34 -18.75
C PHE A 234 9.25 18.71 -19.40
N GLU A 235 9.82 19.69 -18.68
CA GLU A 235 10.05 21.02 -19.27
C GLU A 235 11.10 21.00 -20.38
N HIS A 236 12.13 20.17 -20.27
CA HIS A 236 13.09 19.95 -21.35
C HIS A 236 12.39 19.49 -22.64
N ASN A 237 11.36 18.65 -22.51
CA ASN A 237 10.57 18.11 -23.62
C ASN A 237 9.41 19.01 -24.07
N GLY A 238 9.34 20.27 -23.66
CA GLY A 238 8.27 21.15 -24.11
C GLY A 238 6.95 20.99 -23.35
N ILE A 239 6.91 20.22 -22.26
CA ILE A 239 5.68 19.86 -21.54
C ILE A 239 5.59 20.68 -20.23
N PRO A 240 4.65 21.62 -20.11
CA PRO A 240 4.51 22.43 -18.91
C PRO A 240 4.07 21.60 -17.70
N VAL A 241 4.75 21.79 -16.58
CA VAL A 241 4.47 21.10 -15.31
C VAL A 241 3.85 22.04 -14.29
N LYS A 242 2.73 21.60 -13.70
CA LYS A 242 2.15 22.23 -12.52
C LYS A 242 2.39 21.35 -11.30
N VAL A 243 3.33 21.76 -10.45
CA VAL A 243 3.52 21.12 -9.14
C VAL A 243 2.30 21.39 -8.26
N VAL A 244 1.63 20.33 -7.84
CA VAL A 244 0.57 20.36 -6.84
C VAL A 244 1.23 20.52 -5.47
N GLY A 245 0.63 21.33 -4.58
CA GLY A 245 1.22 21.63 -3.26
C GLY A 245 0.25 21.48 -2.09
N LYS A 246 -0.89 20.83 -2.32
CA LYS A 246 -1.93 20.60 -1.28
C LYS A 246 -2.23 19.10 -1.11
N GLU A 247 -1.38 18.24 -1.64
CA GLU A 247 -1.48 16.79 -1.52
C GLU A 247 -1.37 16.35 -0.06
N LYS A 248 -2.03 15.23 0.24
CA LYS A 248 -1.92 14.53 1.51
C LYS A 248 -1.33 13.14 1.26
N CYS A 249 -0.60 12.62 2.24
CA CYS A 249 -0.23 11.21 2.24
C CYS A 249 -1.52 10.37 2.20
N CYS A 250 -1.55 9.32 1.37
CA CYS A 250 -2.69 8.42 1.26
C CYS A 250 -3.00 7.69 2.58
N GLY A 251 -2.04 7.64 3.51
CA GLY A 251 -2.21 6.96 4.79
C GLY A 251 -2.15 5.44 4.69
N MET A 252 -1.91 4.88 3.50
CA MET A 252 -1.89 3.44 3.27
C MET A 252 -0.94 2.68 4.22
N PRO A 253 0.28 3.16 4.54
CA PRO A 253 1.12 2.45 5.51
C PRO A 253 0.59 2.46 6.95
N LYS A 254 -0.37 3.34 7.29
CA LYS A 254 -0.95 3.47 8.64
C LYS A 254 -2.07 2.48 8.93
N LEU A 255 -2.54 1.77 7.90
CA LEU A 255 -3.62 0.80 7.97
C LEU A 255 -3.05 -0.62 8.15
#